data_AF-A0A7C7QQ00-F1
#
_entry.id   AF-A0A7C7QQ00-F1
#
_cell.length_a   1.000
_cell.length_b   1.000
_cell.length_c   1.000
_cell.angle_alpha   90.00
_cell.angle_beta   90.00
_cell.angle_gamma   90.00
#
_symmetry.space_group_name_H-M   'P 1'
#
loop_
_entity.id
_entity.type
_entity.pdbx_description
1 polymer ?
#
loop_
_entity_poly.entity_id
_entity_poly.type
_entity_poly.pdbx_seq_one_letter_code
_entity_poly.pdbx_strand_id
1 'polypeptide(L)'
;MKARLQRWWALIWRLVGGVSVRVKIMGIALGLVVLLGLGLTWQVRTTMTRALTAELEQRGISIARDLAARSTDLVLTNNLFALYELVQDTVANDQDVRYAFILSPEGKVLAHSFGRGFPPDLVTANVVRSNQHHQLEILDTEEGLIRDVAVPVFRGQAGVARVGMSEQGLRQTLDAVTRRLLLTTLLASLGGVAASTVLTWVLTRPVLRLVDATRAVARGDLSHKVTPWAEDEIGQLEASFNAMVDDLARARQQTEAYNRRLLRRNRELSALNAVAQAVSGPLSLGEALERALEQVLSVVDSDAGWICLLGEDGACRAFAGMRNLCRSQARSELNPCLRHCACRQALETGRPVLVPSLRADCPLLDVEMEGSRPIVGHVAVPLLVKAQVVGLLNVVCHEESCFEPDDLDLLNAVGQQLGVAIENTRL
;
A
#
# COMPACT_ATOMS: atom_id res chain seq x y z
N MET A 1 -9.70 -39.19 11.71
CA MET A 1 -8.68 -38.59 10.81
C MET A 1 -9.10 -37.24 10.21
N LYS A 2 -10.30 -37.11 9.62
CA LYS A 2 -10.82 -35.83 9.05
C LYS A 2 -10.84 -34.64 10.02
N ALA A 3 -11.26 -34.84 11.28
CA ALA A 3 -11.33 -33.77 12.29
C ALA A 3 -9.96 -33.21 12.72
N ARG A 4 -8.90 -34.04 12.69
CA ARG A 4 -7.52 -33.58 12.94
C ARG A 4 -7.03 -32.75 11.75
N LEU A 5 -7.26 -33.22 10.52
CA LEU A 5 -6.88 -32.45 9.32
C LEU A 5 -7.56 -31.07 9.26
N GLN A 6 -8.85 -30.97 9.60
CA GLN A 6 -9.56 -29.69 9.61
C GLN A 6 -9.02 -28.70 10.65
N ARG A 7 -8.66 -29.18 11.86
CA ARG A 7 -8.03 -28.33 12.89
C ARG A 7 -6.66 -27.82 12.45
N TRP A 8 -5.85 -28.68 11.82
CA TRP A 8 -4.56 -28.28 11.25
C TRP A 8 -4.73 -27.25 10.13
N TRP A 9 -5.70 -27.45 9.24
CA TRP A 9 -6.02 -26.49 8.18
C TRP A 9 -6.46 -25.12 8.71
N ALA A 10 -7.29 -25.09 9.76
CA ALA A 10 -7.73 -23.83 10.38
C ALA A 10 -6.59 -23.09 11.11
N LEU A 11 -5.67 -23.82 11.74
CA LEU A 11 -4.47 -23.27 12.38
C LEU A 11 -3.51 -22.65 11.35
N ILE A 12 -3.29 -23.34 10.24
CA ILE A 12 -2.47 -22.84 9.12
C ILE A 12 -3.11 -21.58 8.54
N TRP A 13 -4.43 -21.55 8.30
CA TRP A 13 -5.11 -20.35 7.79
C TRP A 13 -5.07 -19.16 8.74
N ARG A 14 -5.15 -19.39 10.06
CA ARG A 14 -5.00 -18.31 11.05
C ARG A 14 -3.59 -17.73 11.08
N LEU A 15 -2.57 -18.60 11.04
CA LEU A 15 -1.17 -18.18 10.94
C LEU A 15 -0.92 -17.44 9.64
N VAL A 16 -1.31 -18.01 8.50
CA VAL A 16 -1.17 -17.40 7.17
C VAL A 16 -1.96 -16.10 7.07
N GLY A 17 -3.13 -15.98 7.71
CA GLY A 17 -3.95 -14.77 7.70
C GLY A 17 -3.31 -13.57 8.41
N GLY A 18 -2.57 -13.81 9.49
CA GLY A 18 -2.02 -12.77 10.36
C GLY A 18 -0.69 -12.15 9.93
N VAL A 19 -0.01 -12.70 8.92
CA VAL A 19 1.31 -12.20 8.48
C VAL A 19 1.19 -11.31 7.24
N SER A 20 2.06 -10.30 7.15
CA SER A 20 2.15 -9.44 5.96
C SER A 20 2.38 -10.25 4.68
N VAL A 21 1.86 -9.76 3.55
CA VAL A 21 1.99 -10.39 2.22
C VAL A 21 3.45 -10.71 1.89
N ARG A 22 4.38 -9.83 2.26
CA ARG A 22 5.83 -10.03 2.12
C ARG A 22 6.30 -11.35 2.72
N VAL A 23 5.95 -11.61 3.98
CA VAL A 23 6.44 -12.80 4.69
C VAL A 23 5.80 -14.06 4.12
N LYS A 24 4.56 -13.98 3.61
CA LYS A 24 3.93 -15.10 2.91
C LYS A 24 4.69 -15.46 1.64
N ILE A 25 4.99 -14.47 0.79
CA ILE A 25 5.74 -14.69 -0.46
C ILE A 25 7.12 -15.28 -0.16
N MET A 26 7.84 -14.68 0.81
CA MET A 26 9.17 -15.15 1.20
C MET A 26 9.13 -16.57 1.78
N GLY A 27 8.18 -16.86 2.67
CA GLY A 27 8.02 -18.19 3.28
C GLY A 27 7.65 -19.27 2.27
N ILE A 28 6.77 -18.97 1.32
CA ILE A 28 6.38 -19.91 0.25
C ILE A 28 7.57 -20.18 -0.68
N ALA A 29 8.25 -19.13 -1.15
CA ALA A 29 9.39 -19.28 -2.05
C ALA A 29 10.53 -20.06 -1.39
N LEU A 30 10.90 -19.69 -0.15
CA LEU A 30 11.94 -20.39 0.60
C LEU A 30 11.55 -21.85 0.90
N GLY A 31 10.32 -22.06 1.36
CA GLY A 31 9.80 -23.40 1.65
C GLY A 31 9.83 -24.31 0.42
N LEU A 32 9.44 -23.79 -0.74
CA LEU A 32 9.46 -24.53 -2.00
C LEU A 32 10.89 -24.90 -2.43
N VAL A 33 11.83 -23.96 -2.36
CA VAL A 33 13.24 -24.21 -2.71
C VAL A 33 13.87 -25.25 -1.78
N VAL A 34 13.65 -25.13 -0.46
CA VAL A 34 14.18 -26.09 0.52
C VAL A 34 13.56 -27.46 0.32
N LEU A 35 12.23 -27.54 0.12
CA LEU A 35 11.53 -28.81 -0.09
C LEU A 35 12.00 -29.51 -1.35
N LEU A 36 12.12 -28.79 -2.47
CA LEU A 36 12.64 -29.34 -3.72
C LEU A 36 14.10 -29.77 -3.58
N GLY A 37 14.95 -28.97 -2.93
CA GLY A 37 16.36 -29.31 -2.72
C GLY A 37 16.55 -30.55 -1.84
N LEU A 38 15.79 -30.67 -0.74
CA LEU A 38 15.80 -31.88 0.10
C LEU A 38 15.23 -33.09 -0.64
N GLY A 39 14.16 -32.91 -1.41
CA GLY A 39 13.58 -33.98 -2.22
C GLY A 39 14.55 -34.52 -3.27
N LEU A 40 15.22 -33.62 -4.01
CA LEU A 40 16.26 -33.98 -4.98
C LEU A 40 17.46 -34.65 -4.29
N THR A 41 17.89 -34.14 -3.14
CA THR A 41 18.99 -34.75 -2.36
C THR A 41 18.63 -36.18 -1.95
N TRP A 42 17.41 -36.40 -1.45
CA TRP A 42 16.92 -37.72 -1.10
C TRP A 42 16.81 -38.66 -2.32
N GLN A 43 16.26 -38.17 -3.44
CA GLN A 43 16.15 -38.93 -4.68
C GLN A 43 17.53 -39.34 -5.21
N VAL A 44 18.47 -38.39 -5.34
CA VAL A 44 19.81 -38.67 -5.85
C VAL A 44 20.55 -39.64 -4.93
N ARG A 45 20.47 -39.45 -3.60
CA ARG A 45 21.11 -40.33 -2.64
C ARG A 45 20.59 -41.77 -2.75
N THR A 46 19.27 -41.95 -2.83
CA THR A 46 18.66 -43.29 -2.95
C THR A 46 19.00 -43.96 -4.28
N THR A 47 18.95 -43.24 -5.39
CA THR A 47 19.33 -43.77 -6.71
C THR A 47 20.81 -44.13 -6.77
N MET A 48 21.71 -43.25 -6.32
CA MET A 48 23.15 -43.51 -6.31
C MET A 48 23.54 -44.65 -5.39
N THR A 49 22.93 -44.75 -4.20
CA THR A 49 23.21 -45.85 -3.28
C THR A 49 22.90 -47.19 -3.96
N ARG A 50 21.72 -47.33 -4.57
CA ARG A 50 21.33 -48.56 -5.29
C ARG A 50 22.26 -48.89 -6.45
N ALA A 51 22.63 -47.88 -7.24
CA ALA A 51 23.48 -48.06 -8.41
C ALA A 51 24.90 -48.49 -8.01
N LEU A 52 25.50 -47.79 -7.05
CA LEU A 52 26.87 -48.09 -6.63
C LEU A 52 26.98 -49.39 -5.81
N THR A 53 25.95 -49.75 -5.02
CA THR A 53 25.95 -51.07 -4.36
C THR A 53 25.87 -52.20 -5.38
N ALA A 54 25.01 -52.07 -6.40
CA ALA A 54 24.89 -53.08 -7.45
C ALA A 54 26.21 -53.24 -8.23
N GLU A 55 26.89 -52.13 -8.52
CA GLU A 55 28.23 -52.12 -9.14
C GLU A 55 29.26 -52.83 -8.25
N LEU A 56 29.29 -52.51 -6.95
CA LEU A 56 30.22 -53.12 -6.00
C LEU A 56 29.99 -54.63 -5.86
N GLU A 57 28.73 -55.08 -5.83
CA GLU A 57 28.37 -56.49 -5.84
C GLU A 57 28.85 -57.21 -7.11
N GLN A 58 28.60 -56.63 -8.30
CA GLN A 58 29.02 -57.21 -9.58
C GLN A 58 30.54 -57.30 -9.72
N ARG A 59 31.28 -56.30 -9.23
CA ARG A 59 32.75 -56.33 -9.16
C ARG A 59 33.23 -57.43 -8.22
N GLY A 60 32.70 -57.49 -6.99
CA GLY A 60 33.06 -58.53 -6.02
C GLY A 60 32.83 -59.95 -6.55
N ILE A 61 31.72 -60.19 -7.25
CA ILE A 61 31.43 -61.48 -7.90
C ILE A 61 32.45 -61.79 -9.01
N SER A 62 32.81 -60.81 -9.84
CA SER A 62 33.79 -61.01 -10.92
C SER A 62 35.18 -61.32 -10.36
N ILE A 63 35.63 -60.59 -9.34
CA ILE A 63 36.92 -60.81 -8.68
C ILE A 63 36.94 -62.18 -7.98
N ALA A 64 35.90 -62.54 -7.24
CA ALA A 64 35.81 -63.84 -6.58
C ALA A 64 35.75 -65.01 -7.58
N ARG A 65 35.12 -64.84 -8.74
CA ARG A 65 35.12 -65.84 -9.82
C ARG A 65 36.49 -66.00 -10.47
N ASP A 66 37.21 -64.90 -10.72
CA ASP A 66 38.58 -64.96 -11.24
C ASP A 66 39.52 -65.68 -10.24
N LEU A 67 39.44 -65.29 -8.97
CA LEU A 67 40.18 -65.93 -7.88
C LEU A 67 39.87 -67.43 -7.79
N ALA A 68 38.59 -67.83 -7.87
CA ALA A 68 38.20 -69.24 -7.86
C ALA A 68 38.71 -70.01 -9.10
N ALA A 69 38.66 -69.39 -10.28
CA ALA A 69 39.14 -70.02 -11.51
C ALA A 69 40.66 -70.23 -11.48
N ARG A 70 41.43 -69.20 -11.10
CA ARG A 70 42.89 -69.24 -11.06
C ARG A 70 43.43 -70.10 -9.91
N SER A 71 42.69 -70.21 -8.80
CA SER A 71 43.08 -71.08 -7.68
C SER A 71 42.84 -72.56 -7.93
N THR A 72 41.99 -72.94 -8.90
CA THR A 72 41.61 -74.34 -9.12
C THR A 72 42.83 -75.25 -9.33
N ASP A 73 43.74 -74.90 -10.23
CA ASP A 73 44.94 -75.71 -10.50
C ASP A 73 45.90 -75.72 -9.31
N LEU A 74 46.06 -74.57 -8.64
CA LEU A 74 46.97 -74.41 -7.52
C LEU A 74 46.52 -75.21 -6.28
N VAL A 75 45.21 -75.32 -6.04
CA VAL A 75 44.67 -76.18 -4.98
C VAL A 75 44.89 -77.66 -5.32
N LEU A 76 44.60 -78.07 -6.56
CA LEU A 76 44.75 -79.48 -6.99
C LEU A 76 46.20 -79.95 -6.98
N THR A 77 47.15 -79.05 -7.25
CA THR A 77 48.60 -79.31 -7.21
C THR A 77 49.23 -79.03 -5.83
N ASN A 78 48.44 -78.61 -4.83
CA ASN A 78 48.87 -78.25 -3.49
C ASN A 78 50.00 -77.18 -3.46
N ASN A 79 49.96 -76.22 -4.38
CA ASN A 79 50.91 -75.11 -4.45
C ASN A 79 50.47 -73.95 -3.54
N LEU A 80 50.64 -74.13 -2.24
CA LEU A 80 50.21 -73.17 -1.20
C LEU A 80 50.88 -71.80 -1.35
N PHE A 81 52.14 -71.74 -1.79
CA PHE A 81 52.85 -70.47 -1.98
C PHE A 81 52.24 -69.65 -3.13
N ALA A 82 51.95 -70.28 -4.27
CA ALA A 82 51.29 -69.60 -5.38
C ALA A 82 49.84 -69.19 -5.04
N LEU A 83 49.13 -69.97 -4.21
CA LEU A 83 47.82 -69.57 -3.69
C LEU A 83 47.91 -68.32 -2.81
N TYR A 84 48.95 -68.25 -1.96
CA TYR A 84 49.22 -67.09 -1.13
C TYR A 84 49.53 -65.84 -1.99
N GLU A 85 50.41 -65.95 -2.98
CA GLU A 85 50.69 -64.85 -3.92
C GLU A 85 49.44 -64.41 -4.66
N LEU A 86 48.65 -65.35 -5.20
CA LEU A 86 47.41 -65.05 -5.90
C LEU A 86 46.44 -64.25 -5.02
N VAL A 87 46.25 -64.66 -3.76
CA VAL A 87 45.36 -63.97 -2.82
C VAL A 87 45.89 -62.58 -2.46
N GLN A 88 47.20 -62.43 -2.25
CA GLN A 88 47.80 -61.12 -1.96
C GLN A 88 47.67 -60.18 -3.16
N ASP A 89 47.93 -60.67 -4.37
CA ASP A 89 47.80 -59.91 -5.61
C ASP A 89 46.35 -59.46 -5.84
N THR A 90 45.36 -60.31 -5.54
CA THR A 90 43.94 -59.90 -5.61
C THR A 90 43.64 -58.71 -4.71
N VAL A 91 44.12 -58.70 -3.48
CA VAL A 91 43.89 -57.56 -2.56
C VAL A 91 44.71 -56.33 -2.96
N ALA A 92 45.93 -56.52 -3.46
CA ALA A 92 46.80 -55.41 -3.85
C ALA A 92 46.34 -54.69 -5.12
N ASN A 93 45.72 -55.41 -6.06
CA ASN A 93 45.29 -54.86 -7.35
C ASN A 93 43.90 -54.18 -7.30
N ASP A 94 43.06 -54.52 -6.33
CA ASP A 94 41.69 -54.02 -6.23
C ASP A 94 41.48 -53.18 -4.96
N GLN A 95 41.31 -51.86 -5.11
CA GLN A 95 41.21 -50.91 -3.99
C GLN A 95 39.99 -51.12 -3.08
N ASP A 96 38.91 -51.72 -3.60
CA ASP A 96 37.69 -51.98 -2.84
C ASP A 96 37.71 -53.35 -2.12
N VAL A 97 38.69 -54.21 -2.43
CA VAL A 97 38.85 -55.51 -1.78
C VAL A 97 39.54 -55.33 -0.43
N ARG A 98 38.81 -55.61 0.64
CA ARG A 98 39.38 -55.55 2.00
C ARG A 98 40.16 -56.80 2.36
N TYR A 99 39.68 -57.96 1.94
CA TYR A 99 40.33 -59.24 2.12
C TYR A 99 39.94 -60.22 1.01
N ALA A 100 40.82 -61.18 0.77
CA ALA A 100 40.55 -62.41 0.06
C ALA A 100 41.14 -63.62 0.81
N PHE A 101 40.53 -64.78 0.67
CA PHE A 101 41.05 -66.07 1.18
C PHE A 101 40.41 -67.26 0.48
N ILE A 102 41.01 -68.43 0.63
CA ILE A 102 40.57 -69.70 0.04
C ILE A 102 40.44 -70.74 1.15
N LEU A 103 39.31 -71.43 1.18
CA LEU A 103 39.02 -72.54 2.08
C LEU A 103 39.11 -73.86 1.33
N SER A 104 39.53 -74.93 2.01
CA SER A 104 39.42 -76.31 1.53
C SER A 104 37.97 -76.80 1.60
N PRO A 105 37.63 -77.94 0.97
CA PRO A 105 36.31 -78.56 1.11
C PRO A 105 35.92 -78.86 2.57
N GLU A 106 36.90 -79.12 3.42
CA GLU A 106 36.74 -79.38 4.86
C GLU A 106 36.67 -78.09 5.70
N GLY A 107 36.71 -76.91 5.07
CA GLY A 107 36.65 -75.62 5.75
C GLY A 107 37.98 -75.13 6.33
N LYS A 108 39.12 -75.74 5.97
CA LYS A 108 40.45 -75.27 6.41
C LYS A 108 40.91 -74.11 5.55
N VAL A 109 41.50 -73.08 6.14
CA VAL A 109 42.08 -71.95 5.38
C VAL A 109 43.35 -72.40 4.68
N LEU A 110 43.35 -72.35 3.34
CA LEU A 110 44.50 -72.70 2.49
C LEU A 110 45.42 -71.51 2.23
N ALA A 111 44.84 -70.34 1.99
CA ALA A 111 45.55 -69.07 1.79
C ALA A 111 44.67 -67.90 2.21
N HIS A 112 45.27 -66.81 2.72
CA HIS A 112 44.55 -65.61 3.12
C HIS A 112 45.42 -64.35 3.02
N SER A 113 44.76 -63.20 2.93
CA SER A 113 45.39 -61.88 2.85
C SER A 113 45.63 -61.19 4.19
N PHE A 114 45.09 -61.71 5.30
CA PHE A 114 45.23 -61.09 6.63
C PHE A 114 46.68 -61.11 7.15
N GLY A 115 47.20 -59.94 7.54
CA GLY A 115 48.59 -59.82 8.03
C GLY A 115 48.81 -60.14 9.52
N ARG A 116 47.76 -60.15 10.36
CA ARG A 116 47.85 -60.39 11.82
C ARG A 116 47.20 -61.71 12.27
N GLY A 117 47.01 -62.65 11.33
CA GLY A 117 46.29 -63.91 11.55
C GLY A 117 44.86 -63.88 11.00
N PHE A 118 44.30 -65.07 10.74
CA PHE A 118 42.99 -65.23 10.13
C PHE A 118 41.86 -65.17 11.19
N PRO A 119 40.81 -64.33 11.02
CA PRO A 119 39.67 -64.29 11.93
C PRO A 119 38.82 -65.57 11.83
N PRO A 120 38.74 -66.43 12.87
CA PRO A 120 38.11 -67.75 12.76
C PRO A 120 36.60 -67.70 12.47
N ASP A 121 35.89 -66.71 13.02
CA ASP A 121 34.44 -66.53 12.81
C ASP A 121 34.09 -66.28 11.34
N LEU A 122 35.05 -65.76 10.57
CA LEU A 122 34.87 -65.48 9.17
C LEU A 122 34.67 -66.75 8.34
N VAL A 123 35.23 -67.91 8.74
CA VAL A 123 35.06 -69.18 8.01
C VAL A 123 33.59 -69.53 7.83
N THR A 124 32.80 -69.38 8.89
CA THR A 124 31.38 -69.77 8.93
C THR A 124 30.41 -68.64 8.57
N ALA A 125 30.90 -67.41 8.44
CA ALA A 125 30.05 -66.23 8.23
C ALA A 125 29.29 -66.22 6.89
N ASN A 126 29.82 -66.85 5.85
CA ASN A 126 29.16 -66.98 4.55
C ASN A 126 29.45 -68.37 3.96
N VAL A 127 28.41 -69.20 3.88
CA VAL A 127 28.49 -70.58 3.41
C VAL A 127 27.69 -70.74 2.12
N VAL A 128 28.37 -71.18 1.07
CA VAL A 128 27.73 -71.45 -0.23
C VAL A 128 26.85 -72.69 -0.12
N ARG A 129 25.56 -72.58 -0.47
CA ARG A 129 24.65 -73.74 -0.47
C ARG A 129 24.92 -74.61 -1.71
N SER A 130 24.82 -75.93 -1.57
CA SER A 130 24.91 -76.88 -2.69
C SER A 130 23.95 -76.44 -3.81
N ASN A 131 24.47 -76.20 -5.01
CA ASN A 131 23.79 -75.72 -6.22
C ASN A 131 23.81 -74.19 -6.49
N GLN A 132 24.52 -73.38 -5.72
CA GLN A 132 24.73 -71.94 -6.03
C GLN A 132 26.10 -71.67 -6.67
N HIS A 133 26.14 -70.77 -7.67
CA HIS A 133 27.39 -70.33 -8.31
C HIS A 133 28.15 -69.28 -7.51
N HIS A 134 27.48 -68.61 -6.58
CA HIS A 134 28.05 -67.66 -5.62
C HIS A 134 27.01 -67.42 -4.52
N GLN A 135 27.47 -66.94 -3.36
CA GLN A 135 26.63 -66.47 -2.27
C GLN A 135 27.19 -65.13 -1.76
N LEU A 136 26.32 -64.15 -1.55
CA LEU A 136 26.68 -62.84 -1.02
C LEU A 136 26.10 -62.67 0.38
N GLU A 137 26.92 -62.21 1.31
CA GLU A 137 26.52 -61.88 2.68
C GLU A 137 27.05 -60.49 3.05
N ILE A 138 26.28 -59.74 3.84
CA ILE A 138 26.73 -58.43 4.35
C ILE A 138 27.20 -58.62 5.79
N LEU A 139 28.49 -58.37 6.03
CA LEU A 139 29.12 -58.48 7.33
C LEU A 139 29.24 -57.10 7.96
N ASP A 140 28.78 -56.98 9.20
CA ASP A 140 29.01 -55.79 10.03
C ASP A 140 30.30 -55.98 10.82
N THR A 141 31.31 -55.15 10.53
CA THR A 141 32.66 -55.27 11.09
C THR A 141 33.10 -53.96 11.73
N GLU A 142 34.17 -53.99 12.53
CA GLU A 142 34.74 -52.79 13.15
C GLU A 142 35.19 -51.73 12.12
N GLU A 143 35.50 -52.16 10.90
CA GLU A 143 35.92 -51.29 9.80
C GLU A 143 34.74 -50.83 8.91
N GLY A 144 33.53 -51.29 9.23
CA GLY A 144 32.28 -50.97 8.54
C GLY A 144 31.63 -52.18 7.87
N LEU A 145 30.68 -51.89 6.96
CA LEU A 145 30.00 -52.95 6.21
C LEU A 145 30.92 -53.51 5.12
N ILE A 146 31.05 -54.84 5.11
CA ILE A 146 31.79 -55.58 4.11
C ILE A 146 30.82 -56.52 3.39
N ARG A 147 30.84 -56.49 2.06
CA ARG A 147 30.11 -57.45 1.23
C ARG A 147 31.00 -58.64 0.96
N ASP A 148 30.74 -59.73 1.65
CA ASP A 148 31.46 -60.98 1.48
C ASP A 148 30.86 -61.80 0.34
N VAL A 149 31.68 -62.09 -0.66
CA VAL A 149 31.30 -62.89 -1.81
C VAL A 149 32.02 -64.23 -1.75
N ALA A 150 31.26 -65.31 -1.70
CA ALA A 150 31.78 -66.67 -1.69
C ALA A 150 31.49 -67.36 -3.02
N VAL A 151 32.53 -67.92 -3.65
CA VAL A 151 32.46 -68.61 -4.95
C VAL A 151 33.12 -69.99 -4.82
N PRO A 152 32.43 -71.08 -5.21
CA PRO A 152 32.99 -72.43 -5.13
C PRO A 152 34.14 -72.64 -6.12
N VAL A 153 35.27 -73.16 -5.65
CA VAL A 153 36.42 -73.56 -6.48
C VAL A 153 36.18 -74.97 -7.01
N PHE A 154 36.33 -75.17 -8.32
CA PHE A 154 36.08 -76.45 -8.98
C PHE A 154 34.73 -77.10 -8.59
N ARG A 155 33.63 -76.37 -8.76
CA ARG A 155 32.27 -76.80 -8.36
C ARG A 155 32.15 -77.21 -6.88
N GLY A 156 32.99 -76.63 -6.02
CA GLY A 156 33.03 -76.87 -4.57
C GLY A 156 33.92 -78.03 -4.15
N GLN A 157 34.46 -78.80 -5.10
CA GLN A 157 35.33 -79.95 -4.80
C GLN A 157 36.75 -79.55 -4.41
N ALA A 158 37.20 -78.35 -4.83
CA ALA A 158 38.48 -77.77 -4.43
C ALA A 158 38.30 -76.68 -3.35
N GLY A 159 37.11 -76.59 -2.75
CA GLY A 159 36.79 -75.65 -1.69
C GLY A 159 36.11 -74.37 -2.17
N VAL A 160 36.35 -73.24 -1.50
CA VAL A 160 35.63 -71.97 -1.71
C VAL A 160 36.58 -70.78 -1.67
N ALA A 161 36.53 -69.91 -2.67
CA ALA A 161 37.20 -68.63 -2.68
C ALA A 161 36.27 -67.55 -2.11
N ARG A 162 36.78 -66.70 -1.21
CA ARG A 162 36.03 -65.62 -0.57
C ARG A 162 36.74 -64.29 -0.75
N VAL A 163 35.96 -63.28 -1.11
CA VAL A 163 36.41 -61.90 -1.32
C VAL A 163 35.48 -60.96 -0.56
N GLY A 164 36.02 -60.15 0.34
CA GLY A 164 35.29 -59.14 1.09
C GLY A 164 35.48 -57.76 0.48
N MET A 165 34.40 -57.14 0.01
CA MET A 165 34.41 -55.80 -0.59
C MET A 165 33.99 -54.75 0.45
N SER A 166 34.78 -53.69 0.65
CA SER A 166 34.47 -52.62 1.61
C SER A 166 33.47 -51.60 1.06
N GLU A 167 32.46 -51.21 1.84
CA GLU A 167 31.56 -50.09 1.49
C GLU A 167 32.12 -48.70 1.84
N GLN A 168 33.37 -48.60 2.31
CA GLN A 168 33.93 -47.32 2.78
C GLN A 168 34.04 -46.28 1.65
N GLY A 169 34.54 -46.67 0.47
CA GLY A 169 34.63 -45.78 -0.70
C GLY A 169 33.26 -45.32 -1.20
N LEU A 170 32.28 -46.22 -1.15
CA LEU A 170 30.87 -45.91 -1.45
C LEU A 170 30.35 -44.81 -0.51
N ARG A 171 30.50 -44.97 0.81
CA ARG A 171 30.02 -44.01 1.81
C ARG A 171 30.68 -42.64 1.65
N GLN A 172 32.01 -42.61 1.48
CA GLN A 172 32.76 -41.37 1.27
C GLN A 172 32.27 -40.61 0.03
N THR A 173 32.02 -41.33 -1.07
CA THR A 173 31.49 -40.76 -2.31
C THR A 173 30.08 -40.20 -2.10
N LEU A 174 29.19 -40.97 -1.47
CA LEU A 174 27.81 -40.55 -1.18
C LEU A 174 27.76 -39.32 -0.27
N ASP A 175 28.59 -39.25 0.78
CA ASP A 175 28.65 -38.12 1.70
C ASP A 175 29.21 -36.87 1.00
N ALA A 176 30.23 -37.02 0.16
CA ALA A 176 30.78 -35.92 -0.62
C ALA A 176 29.73 -35.33 -1.58
N VAL A 177 28.98 -36.18 -2.29
CA VAL A 177 27.88 -35.75 -3.17
C VAL A 177 26.76 -35.11 -2.37
N THR A 178 26.34 -35.72 -1.26
CA THR A 178 25.27 -35.20 -0.39
C THR A 178 25.65 -33.82 0.14
N ARG A 179 26.88 -33.62 0.62
CA ARG A 179 27.35 -32.32 1.10
C ARG A 179 27.32 -31.26 0.00
N ARG A 180 27.73 -31.59 -1.22
CA ARG A 180 27.65 -30.68 -2.37
C ARG A 180 26.20 -30.27 -2.66
N LEU A 181 25.27 -31.23 -2.68
CA LEU A 181 23.84 -30.95 -2.91
C LEU A 181 23.19 -30.09 -1.82
N LEU A 182 23.55 -30.33 -0.55
CA LEU A 182 23.09 -29.50 0.56
C LEU A 182 23.64 -28.07 0.45
N LEU A 183 24.92 -27.89 0.10
CA LEU A 183 25.51 -26.56 -0.12
C LEU A 183 24.84 -25.83 -1.28
N THR A 184 24.60 -26.49 -2.42
CA THR A 184 23.87 -25.87 -3.54
C THR A 184 22.43 -25.53 -3.18
N THR A 185 21.76 -26.37 -2.38
CA THR A 185 20.40 -26.09 -1.87
C THR A 185 20.40 -24.88 -0.93
N LEU A 186 21.39 -24.76 -0.06
CA LEU A 186 21.54 -23.61 0.83
C LEU A 186 21.77 -22.32 0.04
N LEU A 187 22.68 -22.34 -0.92
CA LEU A 187 22.94 -21.19 -1.80
C LEU A 187 21.71 -20.79 -2.62
N ALA A 188 20.99 -21.77 -3.19
CA ALA A 188 19.74 -21.52 -3.89
C ALA A 188 18.67 -20.92 -2.96
N SER A 189 18.60 -21.39 -1.71
CA SER A 189 17.68 -20.86 -0.69
C SER A 189 17.99 -19.41 -0.33
N LEU A 190 19.28 -19.08 -0.14
CA LEU A 190 19.73 -17.70 0.08
C LEU A 190 19.41 -16.80 -1.13
N GLY A 191 19.66 -17.29 -2.34
CA GLY A 191 19.27 -16.61 -3.58
C GLY A 191 17.75 -16.37 -3.66
N GLY A 192 16.95 -17.35 -3.26
CA GLY A 192 15.49 -17.23 -3.19
C GLY A 192 15.02 -16.15 -2.19
N VAL A 193 15.65 -16.04 -1.03
CA VAL A 193 15.36 -14.98 -0.05
C VAL A 193 15.72 -13.60 -0.59
N ALA A 194 16.88 -13.47 -1.24
CA ALA A 194 17.32 -12.23 -1.88
C ALA A 194 16.34 -11.81 -3.01
N ALA A 195 16.02 -12.74 -3.91
CA ALA A 195 15.05 -12.51 -4.99
C ALA A 195 13.67 -12.12 -4.46
N SER A 196 13.17 -12.79 -3.41
CA SER A 196 11.90 -12.44 -2.77
C SER A 196 11.92 -11.03 -2.14
N THR A 197 13.05 -10.63 -1.56
CA THR A 197 13.23 -9.28 -1.01
C THR A 197 13.20 -8.22 -2.10
N VAL A 198 13.89 -8.48 -3.22
CA VAL A 198 13.85 -7.60 -4.41
C VAL A 198 12.43 -7.51 -4.97
N LEU A 199 11.75 -8.64 -5.16
CA LEU A 199 10.37 -8.68 -5.65
C LEU A 199 9.40 -7.88 -4.77
N THR A 200 9.60 -7.94 -3.45
CA THR A 200 8.82 -7.14 -2.49
C THR A 200 9.05 -5.64 -2.70
N TRP A 201 10.29 -5.24 -2.95
CA TRP A 201 10.65 -3.83 -3.17
C TRP A 201 10.09 -3.30 -4.49
N VAL A 202 10.16 -4.11 -5.55
CA VAL A 202 9.69 -3.80 -6.91
C VAL A 202 8.16 -3.80 -6.99
N LEU A 203 7.47 -4.82 -6.46
CA LEU A 203 6.03 -4.98 -6.68
C LEU A 203 5.19 -4.60 -5.46
N THR A 204 5.52 -5.12 -4.29
CA THR A 204 4.63 -5.02 -3.12
C THR A 204 4.65 -3.62 -2.50
N ARG A 205 5.81 -2.95 -2.45
CA ARG A 205 5.94 -1.62 -1.83
C ARG A 205 5.14 -0.53 -2.57
N PRO A 206 5.21 -0.38 -3.90
CA PRO A 206 4.43 0.63 -4.61
C PRO A 206 2.93 0.43 -4.46
N VAL A 207 2.45 -0.81 -4.54
CA VAL A 207 1.03 -1.15 -4.34
C VAL A 207 0.56 -0.78 -2.93
N LEU A 208 1.36 -1.04 -1.89
CA LEU A 208 1.01 -0.63 -0.53
C LEU A 208 0.99 0.89 -0.38
N ARG A 209 1.90 1.63 -1.02
CA ARG A 209 1.87 3.10 -1.04
C ARG A 209 0.60 3.63 -1.69
N LEU A 210 0.14 3.03 -2.78
CA LEU A 210 -1.13 3.37 -3.41
C LEU A 210 -2.33 3.11 -2.49
N VAL A 211 -2.32 2.00 -1.75
CA VAL A 211 -3.37 1.71 -0.75
C VAL A 211 -3.40 2.79 0.33
N ASP A 212 -2.24 3.21 0.84
CA ASP A 212 -2.14 4.24 1.86
C ASP A 212 -2.56 5.62 1.32
N ALA A 213 -2.15 5.97 0.10
CA ALA A 213 -2.58 7.20 -0.57
C ALA A 213 -4.09 7.22 -0.83
N THR A 214 -4.67 6.10 -1.26
CA THR A 214 -6.13 5.97 -1.46
C THR A 214 -6.88 6.18 -0.14
N ARG A 215 -6.35 5.69 0.99
CA ARG A 215 -6.92 5.94 2.31
C ARG A 215 -6.80 7.41 2.74
N ALA A 216 -5.72 8.10 2.38
CA ALA A 216 -5.58 9.54 2.62
C ALA A 216 -6.63 10.34 1.85
N VAL A 217 -6.78 10.06 0.55
CA VAL A 217 -7.80 10.66 -0.33
C VAL A 217 -9.21 10.39 0.19
N ALA A 218 -9.51 9.16 0.64
CA ALA A 218 -10.81 8.81 1.22
C ALA A 218 -11.14 9.59 2.51
N ARG A 219 -10.12 10.09 3.23
CA ARG A 219 -10.28 10.97 4.39
C ARG A 219 -10.37 12.46 4.02
N GLY A 220 -10.35 12.78 2.73
CA GLY A 220 -10.45 14.15 2.21
C GLY A 220 -9.12 14.86 1.99
N ASP A 221 -7.98 14.20 2.21
CA ASP A 221 -6.67 14.75 1.90
C ASP A 221 -6.34 14.54 0.40
N LEU A 222 -6.65 15.54 -0.41
CA LEU A 222 -6.39 15.55 -1.86
C LEU A 222 -5.01 16.08 -2.23
N SER A 223 -4.17 16.42 -1.24
CA SER A 223 -2.80 16.87 -1.47
C SER A 223 -1.81 15.72 -1.63
N HIS A 224 -2.20 14.52 -1.16
CA HIS A 224 -1.34 13.36 -1.13
C HIS A 224 -1.27 12.64 -2.48
N LYS A 225 -0.19 12.89 -3.23
CA LYS A 225 0.10 12.23 -4.52
C LYS A 225 1.18 11.17 -4.39
N VAL A 226 1.13 10.17 -5.26
CA VAL A 226 2.14 9.11 -5.33
C VAL A 226 3.12 9.43 -6.45
N THR A 227 4.43 9.29 -6.21
CA THR A 227 5.44 9.49 -7.24
C THR A 227 5.61 8.24 -8.10
N PRO A 228 5.41 8.31 -9.43
CA PRO A 228 5.71 7.19 -10.31
C PRO A 228 7.17 6.79 -10.19
N TRP A 229 7.43 5.52 -9.90
CA TRP A 229 8.80 5.00 -9.72
C TRP A 229 9.28 4.14 -10.91
N ALA A 230 8.35 3.66 -11.73
CA ALA A 230 8.59 2.81 -12.89
C ALA A 230 7.76 3.30 -14.10
N GLU A 231 8.15 2.87 -15.30
CA GLU A 231 7.42 3.16 -16.57
C GLU A 231 6.53 1.98 -17.02
N ASP A 232 6.22 1.07 -16.10
CA ASP A 232 5.42 -0.12 -16.32
C ASP A 232 3.93 0.09 -15.97
N GLU A 233 3.16 -1.00 -15.90
CA GLU A 233 1.74 -0.96 -15.53
C GLU A 233 1.49 -0.39 -14.13
N ILE A 234 2.45 -0.53 -13.21
CA ILE A 234 2.36 0.06 -11.86
C ILE A 234 2.54 1.57 -11.96
N GLY A 235 3.52 2.04 -12.75
CA GLY A 235 3.71 3.46 -13.03
C GLY A 235 2.49 4.11 -13.69
N GLN A 236 1.88 3.43 -14.67
CA GLN A 236 0.64 3.89 -15.33
C GLN A 236 -0.54 3.98 -14.35
N LEU A 237 -0.64 3.03 -13.41
CA LEU A 237 -1.65 3.05 -12.36
C LEU A 237 -1.43 4.23 -11.39
N GLU A 238 -0.18 4.50 -10.99
CA GLU A 238 0.18 5.65 -10.15
C GLU A 238 -0.15 6.98 -10.84
N ALA A 239 0.15 7.10 -12.14
CA ALA A 239 -0.20 8.26 -12.94
C ALA A 239 -1.72 8.45 -13.06
N SER A 240 -2.46 7.38 -13.34
CA SER A 240 -3.92 7.40 -13.44
C SER A 240 -4.59 7.76 -12.11
N PHE A 241 -4.04 7.26 -10.99
CA PHE A 241 -4.47 7.62 -9.65
C PHE A 241 -4.28 9.13 -9.38
N ASN A 242 -3.10 9.68 -9.69
CA ASN A 242 -2.85 11.11 -9.50
C ASN A 242 -3.80 11.99 -10.35
N ALA A 243 -4.08 11.60 -11.59
CA ALA A 243 -5.03 12.29 -12.45
C ALA A 243 -6.45 12.32 -11.83
N MET A 244 -6.90 11.19 -11.27
CA MET A 244 -8.19 11.10 -10.55
C MET A 244 -8.21 12.02 -9.31
N VAL A 245 -7.11 12.09 -8.54
CA VAL A 245 -7.00 12.99 -7.37
C VAL A 245 -7.10 14.46 -7.82
N ASP A 246 -6.47 14.81 -8.93
CA ASP A 246 -6.55 16.16 -9.51
C ASP A 246 -7.97 16.50 -9.98
N ASP A 247 -8.66 15.56 -10.63
CA ASP A 247 -10.06 15.72 -11.02
C ASP A 247 -10.98 15.92 -9.81
N LEU A 248 -10.77 15.14 -8.74
CA LEU A 248 -11.54 15.27 -7.50
C LEU A 248 -11.31 16.62 -6.82
N ALA A 249 -10.05 17.08 -6.77
CA ALA A 249 -9.71 18.40 -6.23
C ALA A 249 -10.38 19.53 -7.01
N ARG A 250 -10.34 19.46 -8.35
CA ARG A 250 -11.03 20.41 -9.24
C ARG A 250 -12.53 20.40 -9.04
N ALA A 251 -13.16 19.22 -9.01
CA ALA A 251 -14.60 19.08 -8.79
C ALA A 251 -15.04 19.66 -7.44
N ARG A 252 -14.25 19.45 -6.38
CA ARG A 252 -14.50 20.03 -5.06
C ARG A 252 -14.42 21.56 -5.09
N GLN A 253 -13.36 22.11 -5.67
CA GLN A 253 -13.18 23.56 -5.78
C GLN A 253 -14.32 24.22 -6.59
N GLN A 254 -14.74 23.57 -7.69
CA GLN A 254 -15.89 24.02 -8.48
C GLN A 254 -17.19 24.00 -7.66
N THR A 255 -17.42 22.94 -6.88
CA THR A 255 -18.61 22.83 -6.01
C THR A 255 -18.61 23.92 -4.93
N GLU A 256 -17.46 24.19 -4.31
CA GLU A 256 -17.32 25.25 -3.31
C GLU A 256 -17.55 26.65 -3.92
N ALA A 257 -17.00 26.92 -5.10
CA ALA A 257 -17.23 28.17 -5.83
C ALA A 257 -18.71 28.33 -6.23
N TYR A 258 -19.34 27.25 -6.72
CA TYR A 258 -20.75 27.24 -7.06
C TYR A 258 -21.64 27.51 -5.85
N ASN A 259 -21.38 26.85 -4.71
CA ASN A 259 -22.11 27.08 -3.46
C ASN A 259 -21.98 28.52 -2.97
N ARG A 260 -20.78 29.12 -3.04
CA ARG A 260 -20.59 30.55 -2.72
C ARG A 260 -21.45 31.44 -3.62
N ARG A 261 -21.47 31.17 -4.92
CA ARG A 261 -22.28 31.93 -5.88
C ARG A 261 -23.78 31.77 -5.63
N LEU A 262 -24.22 30.55 -5.29
CA LEU A 262 -25.62 30.25 -4.95
C LEU A 262 -26.04 31.00 -3.69
N LEU A 263 -25.22 31.00 -2.64
CA LEU A 263 -25.47 31.73 -1.39
C LEU A 263 -25.56 33.24 -1.64
N ARG A 264 -24.65 33.80 -2.46
CA ARG A 264 -24.72 35.22 -2.87
C ARG A 264 -26.04 35.55 -3.56
N ARG A 265 -26.44 34.76 -4.57
CA ARG A 265 -27.70 34.94 -5.29
C ARG A 265 -28.92 34.79 -4.39
N ASN A 266 -28.88 33.87 -3.43
CA ASN A 266 -29.97 33.68 -2.47
C ASN A 266 -30.14 34.93 -1.59
N ARG A 267 -29.04 35.48 -1.04
CA ARG A 267 -29.07 36.74 -0.27
C ARG A 267 -29.64 37.90 -1.08
N GLU A 268 -29.18 38.06 -2.32
CA GLU A 268 -29.66 39.11 -3.24
C GLU A 268 -31.18 39.01 -3.46
N LEU A 269 -31.69 37.81 -3.78
CA LEU A 269 -33.11 37.56 -4.01
C LEU A 269 -33.95 37.75 -2.73
N SER A 270 -33.46 37.29 -1.58
CA SER A 270 -34.15 37.45 -0.30
C SER A 270 -34.33 38.92 0.06
N ALA A 271 -33.29 39.74 -0.13
CA ALA A 271 -33.34 41.17 0.13
C ALA A 271 -34.33 41.89 -0.79
N LEU A 272 -34.25 41.63 -2.10
CA LEU A 272 -35.15 42.22 -3.09
C LEU A 272 -36.61 41.81 -2.85
N ASN A 273 -36.87 40.54 -2.55
CA ASN A 273 -38.22 40.06 -2.28
C ASN A 273 -38.81 40.70 -1.02
N ALA A 274 -38.01 40.85 0.03
CA ALA A 274 -38.48 41.44 1.28
C ALA A 274 -38.80 42.94 1.12
N VAL A 275 -38.01 43.66 0.33
CA VAL A 275 -38.30 45.05 -0.07
C VAL A 275 -39.58 45.13 -0.91
N ALA A 276 -39.73 44.27 -1.93
CA ALA A 276 -40.92 44.25 -2.77
C ALA A 276 -42.21 43.98 -1.96
N GLN A 277 -42.15 43.08 -0.98
CA GLN A 277 -43.26 42.81 -0.07
C GLN A 277 -43.60 44.00 0.85
N ALA A 278 -42.58 44.67 1.39
CA ALA A 278 -42.79 45.82 2.26
C ALA A 278 -43.53 46.97 1.55
N VAL A 279 -43.26 47.18 0.25
CA VAL A 279 -43.88 48.28 -0.48
C VAL A 279 -45.17 47.93 -1.21
N SER A 280 -45.45 46.65 -1.47
CA SER A 280 -46.70 46.24 -2.14
C SER A 280 -47.91 46.10 -1.19
N GLY A 281 -47.75 46.37 0.11
CA GLY A 281 -48.82 46.28 1.11
C GLY A 281 -49.77 47.49 1.12
N PRO A 282 -50.92 47.43 1.82
CA PRO A 282 -51.91 48.51 1.91
C PRO A 282 -51.47 49.68 2.82
N LEU A 283 -50.16 49.83 3.03
CA LEU A 283 -49.57 50.78 3.96
C LEU A 283 -49.44 52.17 3.32
N SER A 284 -49.44 53.21 4.14
CA SER A 284 -49.05 54.54 3.66
C SER A 284 -47.59 54.52 3.21
N LEU A 285 -47.21 55.34 2.22
CA LEU A 285 -45.85 55.38 1.66
C LEU A 285 -44.77 55.50 2.76
N GLY A 286 -45.04 56.26 3.83
CA GLY A 286 -44.13 56.38 4.98
C GLY A 286 -43.91 55.05 5.71
N GLU A 287 -44.99 54.34 6.05
CA GLU A 287 -44.93 53.04 6.75
C GLU A 287 -44.31 51.94 5.86
N ALA A 288 -44.58 51.98 4.55
CA ALA A 288 -43.98 51.06 3.59
C ALA A 288 -42.45 51.22 3.50
N LEU A 289 -41.97 52.48 3.45
CA LEU A 289 -40.54 52.79 3.47
C LEU A 289 -39.89 52.44 4.82
N GLU A 290 -40.61 52.61 5.93
CA GLU A 290 -40.16 52.18 7.27
C GLU A 290 -39.86 50.70 7.35
N ARG A 291 -40.82 49.88 6.94
CA ARG A 291 -40.65 48.42 6.96
C ARG A 291 -39.59 47.95 5.96
N ALA A 292 -39.50 48.59 4.79
CA ALA A 292 -38.47 48.26 3.82
C ALA A 292 -37.07 48.56 4.36
N LEU A 293 -36.91 49.68 5.07
CA LEU A 293 -35.63 50.04 5.68
C LEU A 293 -35.20 49.06 6.77
N GLU A 294 -36.08 48.72 7.71
CA GLU A 294 -35.79 47.73 8.77
C GLU A 294 -35.30 46.40 8.17
N GLN A 295 -35.94 45.97 7.10
CA GLN A 295 -35.60 44.73 6.43
C GLN A 295 -34.26 44.80 5.70
N VAL A 296 -33.94 45.93 5.07
CA VAL A 296 -32.64 46.16 4.43
C VAL A 296 -31.54 46.16 5.47
N LEU A 297 -31.73 46.89 6.58
CA LEU A 297 -30.79 46.97 7.69
C LEU A 297 -30.47 45.59 8.28
N SER A 298 -31.48 44.72 8.41
CA SER A 298 -31.29 43.34 8.86
C SER A 298 -30.47 42.48 7.89
N VAL A 299 -30.55 42.72 6.58
CA VAL A 299 -29.81 41.93 5.57
C VAL A 299 -28.35 42.32 5.48
N VAL A 300 -28.05 43.62 5.59
CA VAL A 300 -26.67 44.16 5.52
C VAL A 300 -26.02 44.26 6.90
N ASP A 301 -26.63 43.67 7.93
CA ASP A 301 -26.17 43.68 9.32
C ASP A 301 -25.78 45.09 9.81
N SER A 302 -26.62 46.07 9.50
CA SER A 302 -26.43 47.46 9.91
C SER A 302 -27.46 47.84 10.96
N ASP A 303 -26.98 48.46 12.04
CA ASP A 303 -27.82 48.87 13.17
C ASP A 303 -28.67 50.12 12.84
N ALA A 304 -28.40 50.78 11.71
CA ALA A 304 -28.96 52.11 11.45
C ALA A 304 -28.94 52.57 9.98
N GLY A 305 -29.97 53.32 9.60
CA GLY A 305 -30.07 53.96 8.29
C GLY A 305 -31.29 54.86 8.23
N TRP A 306 -31.45 55.58 7.12
CA TRP A 306 -32.62 56.42 6.85
C TRP A 306 -32.95 56.46 5.36
N ILE A 307 -34.24 56.64 5.04
CA ILE A 307 -34.68 56.96 3.69
C ILE A 307 -35.14 58.42 3.66
N CYS A 308 -34.83 59.15 2.60
CA CYS A 308 -35.44 60.45 2.36
C CYS A 308 -35.90 60.65 0.93
N LEU A 309 -37.00 61.38 0.79
CA LEU A 309 -37.57 61.75 -0.49
C LEU A 309 -37.31 63.23 -0.76
N LEU A 310 -36.94 63.55 -1.99
CA LEU A 310 -36.75 64.92 -2.44
C LEU A 310 -38.12 65.55 -2.74
N GLY A 311 -38.38 66.71 -2.12
CA GLY A 311 -39.47 67.60 -2.50
C GLY A 311 -39.13 68.42 -3.75
N GLU A 312 -40.12 69.12 -4.30
CA GLU A 312 -39.96 70.03 -5.45
C GLU A 312 -38.99 71.20 -5.16
N ASP A 313 -38.84 71.53 -3.89
CA ASP A 313 -37.89 72.51 -3.33
C ASP A 313 -36.45 71.94 -3.19
N GLY A 314 -36.22 70.70 -3.60
CA GLY A 314 -34.97 69.97 -3.39
C GLY A 314 -34.72 69.60 -1.93
N ALA A 315 -35.70 69.81 -1.04
CA ALA A 315 -35.57 69.45 0.36
C ALA A 315 -35.78 67.94 0.56
N CYS A 316 -34.82 67.28 1.20
CA CYS A 316 -34.90 65.88 1.60
C CYS A 316 -35.80 65.77 2.84
N ARG A 317 -37.01 65.24 2.65
CA ARG A 317 -37.97 64.92 3.71
C ARG A 317 -37.74 63.46 4.10
N ALA A 318 -37.27 63.23 5.33
CA ALA A 318 -36.97 61.89 5.80
C ALA A 318 -38.26 61.10 6.08
N PHE A 319 -38.30 59.87 5.57
CA PHE A 319 -39.33 58.86 5.83
C PHE A 319 -38.55 57.62 6.24
N ALA A 320 -38.68 57.19 7.50
CA ALA A 320 -38.01 56.03 8.10
C ALA A 320 -36.55 56.14 8.54
N GLY A 321 -36.31 55.56 9.73
CA GLY A 321 -35.01 55.20 10.33
C GLY A 321 -34.21 56.39 10.84
N MET A 322 -33.98 56.43 12.16
CA MET A 322 -33.27 57.49 12.87
C MET A 322 -33.97 58.88 12.79
N ARG A 323 -34.74 59.19 13.84
CA ARG A 323 -35.55 60.41 13.94
C ARG A 323 -34.67 61.68 13.92
N ASN A 324 -35.05 62.66 13.10
CA ASN A 324 -34.60 64.07 13.18
C ASN A 324 -33.14 64.41 12.79
N LEU A 325 -32.44 63.59 12.01
CA LEU A 325 -31.04 63.86 11.62
C LEU A 325 -30.79 65.08 10.73
N CYS A 326 -31.85 65.76 10.30
CA CYS A 326 -31.81 66.70 9.18
C CYS A 326 -32.87 67.80 9.31
N ARG A 327 -33.17 68.25 10.53
CA ARG A 327 -34.04 69.40 10.75
C ARG A 327 -33.18 70.64 10.98
N SER A 328 -32.81 71.35 9.91
CA SER A 328 -32.43 72.75 10.10
C SER A 328 -33.64 73.46 10.71
N GLN A 329 -33.48 74.04 11.90
CA GLN A 329 -34.54 74.84 12.54
C GLN A 329 -34.89 76.11 11.73
N ALA A 330 -34.19 76.37 10.61
CA ALA A 330 -34.46 77.46 9.68
C ALA A 330 -35.30 76.96 8.50
N ARG A 331 -36.56 77.42 8.46
CA ARG A 331 -37.61 77.09 7.48
C ARG A 331 -37.33 77.50 6.01
N SER A 332 -36.09 77.75 5.58
CA SER A 332 -35.83 78.35 4.26
C SER A 332 -34.58 77.93 3.50
N GLU A 333 -33.73 76.99 3.95
CA GLU A 333 -32.56 76.59 3.15
C GLU A 333 -32.33 75.08 3.15
N LEU A 334 -32.08 74.55 1.95
CA LEU A 334 -31.79 73.15 1.65
C LEU A 334 -30.85 72.52 2.70
N ASN A 335 -31.28 71.39 3.21
CA ASN A 335 -30.63 70.53 4.20
C ASN A 335 -29.08 70.51 4.06
N PRO A 336 -28.28 70.86 5.11
CA PRO A 336 -26.82 70.99 5.03
C PRO A 336 -26.10 69.77 4.45
N CYS A 337 -26.62 68.57 4.71
CA CYS A 337 -26.11 67.31 4.16
C CYS A 337 -26.11 67.25 2.62
N LEU A 338 -26.99 67.98 1.93
CA LEU A 338 -27.06 67.96 0.46
C LEU A 338 -26.18 69.01 -0.21
N ARG A 339 -25.60 69.97 0.54
CA ARG A 339 -24.73 71.02 -0.04
C ARG A 339 -23.26 70.63 -0.03
N HIS A 340 -22.76 70.06 1.07
CA HIS A 340 -21.32 69.82 1.30
C HIS A 340 -20.94 68.37 1.66
N CYS A 341 -21.89 67.42 1.64
CA CYS A 341 -21.59 66.01 1.92
C CYS A 341 -21.32 65.22 0.64
N ALA A 342 -20.52 64.16 0.76
CA ALA A 342 -20.32 63.16 -0.30
C ALA A 342 -21.65 62.48 -0.74
N CYS A 343 -22.70 62.49 0.08
CA CYS A 343 -24.04 62.02 -0.30
C CYS A 343 -24.60 62.76 -1.53
N ARG A 344 -24.22 64.03 -1.74
CA ARG A 344 -24.64 64.82 -2.90
C ARG A 344 -24.17 64.19 -4.20
N GLN A 345 -23.01 63.54 -4.19
CA GLN A 345 -22.48 62.85 -5.36
C GLN A 345 -23.41 61.71 -5.80
N ALA A 346 -24.11 61.04 -4.87
CA ALA A 346 -25.10 60.03 -5.21
C ALA A 346 -26.32 60.62 -5.95
N LEU A 347 -26.72 61.85 -5.60
CA LEU A 347 -27.76 62.59 -6.33
C LEU A 347 -27.32 63.00 -7.73
N GLU A 348 -26.09 63.51 -7.87
CA GLU A 348 -25.57 64.04 -9.14
C GLU A 348 -25.23 62.92 -10.12
N THR A 349 -24.67 61.82 -9.63
CA THR A 349 -24.22 60.70 -10.47
C THR A 349 -25.30 59.65 -10.69
N GLY A 350 -26.34 59.62 -9.86
CA GLY A 350 -27.33 58.54 -9.85
C GLY A 350 -26.74 57.17 -9.52
N ARG A 351 -25.58 57.12 -8.86
CA ARG A 351 -24.90 55.89 -8.43
C ARG A 351 -24.69 55.86 -6.91
N PRO A 352 -24.59 54.66 -6.30
CA PRO A 352 -24.23 54.53 -4.90
C PRO A 352 -22.86 55.16 -4.62
N VAL A 353 -22.73 55.80 -3.46
CA VAL A 353 -21.47 56.38 -2.99
C VAL A 353 -21.17 55.84 -1.60
N LEU A 354 -20.04 55.14 -1.47
CA LEU A 354 -19.49 54.73 -0.18
C LEU A 354 -18.69 55.89 0.42
N VAL A 355 -19.02 56.27 1.64
CA VAL A 355 -18.28 57.25 2.45
C VAL A 355 -17.60 56.49 3.58
N PRO A 356 -16.34 56.04 3.39
CA PRO A 356 -15.65 55.17 4.35
C PRO A 356 -15.24 55.89 5.64
N SER A 357 -15.11 57.22 5.60
CA SER A 357 -14.82 58.04 6.78
C SER A 357 -15.58 59.35 6.69
N LEU A 358 -16.35 59.69 7.72
CA LEU A 358 -17.04 60.98 7.81
C LEU A 358 -16.03 62.13 7.90
N ARG A 359 -16.31 63.23 7.19
CA ARG A 359 -15.53 64.47 7.29
C ARG A 359 -15.90 65.23 8.56
N ALA A 360 -14.97 66.02 9.09
CA ALA A 360 -15.16 66.81 10.32
C ALA A 360 -16.35 67.80 10.28
N ASP A 361 -16.80 68.19 9.08
CA ASP A 361 -17.94 69.07 8.82
C ASP A 361 -19.24 68.31 8.51
N CYS A 362 -19.25 66.98 8.63
CA CYS A 362 -20.41 66.17 8.35
C CYS A 362 -21.44 66.29 9.49
N PRO A 363 -22.69 66.72 9.21
CA PRO A 363 -23.73 66.83 10.24
C PRO A 363 -24.08 65.50 10.93
N LEU A 364 -23.68 64.36 10.35
CA LEU A 364 -23.85 63.04 10.96
C LEU A 364 -22.90 62.78 12.14
N LEU A 365 -21.82 63.57 12.30
CA LEU A 365 -20.94 63.50 13.47
C LEU A 365 -21.59 64.06 14.74
N ASP A 366 -22.50 65.03 14.60
CA ASP A 366 -23.17 65.72 15.71
C ASP A 366 -24.46 65.01 16.16
N VAL A 367 -24.73 63.83 15.60
CA VAL A 367 -25.92 63.05 15.93
C VAL A 367 -25.62 62.21 17.17
N GLU A 368 -26.14 62.65 18.31
CA GLU A 368 -26.15 61.83 19.53
C GLU A 368 -27.21 60.73 19.41
N MET A 369 -26.73 59.48 19.41
CA MET A 369 -27.58 58.29 19.46
C MET A 369 -27.61 57.75 20.89
N GLU A 370 -28.81 57.60 21.45
CA GLU A 370 -29.03 57.03 22.78
C GLU A 370 -28.54 55.56 22.81
N GLY A 371 -27.32 55.34 23.31
CA GLY A 371 -26.73 54.02 23.50
C GLY A 371 -26.02 53.38 22.29
N SER A 372 -25.67 54.15 21.24
CA SER A 372 -25.07 53.57 20.01
C SER A 372 -23.59 53.92 19.78
N ARG A 373 -22.93 53.09 18.98
CA ARG A 373 -21.52 53.24 18.57
C ARG A 373 -21.34 54.49 17.68
N PRO A 374 -20.16 55.15 17.68
CA PRO A 374 -19.91 56.29 16.79
C PRO A 374 -20.05 55.86 15.32
N ILE A 375 -20.65 56.72 14.50
CA ILE A 375 -20.76 56.48 13.05
C ILE A 375 -19.41 56.79 12.42
N VAL A 376 -18.82 55.80 11.75
CA VAL A 376 -17.51 55.92 11.07
C VAL A 376 -17.70 56.25 9.60
N GLY A 377 -18.72 55.67 8.97
CA GLY A 377 -19.02 55.85 7.56
C GLY A 377 -20.47 55.54 7.24
N HIS A 378 -20.85 55.72 5.98
CA HIS A 378 -22.16 55.33 5.48
C HIS A 378 -22.14 55.13 3.95
N VAL A 379 -23.16 54.46 3.43
CA VAL A 379 -23.44 54.36 2.00
C VAL A 379 -24.65 55.19 1.68
N ALA A 380 -24.54 56.06 0.66
CA ALA A 380 -25.65 56.81 0.10
C ALA A 380 -26.07 56.17 -1.23
N VAL A 381 -27.31 55.68 -1.31
CA VAL A 381 -27.89 55.04 -2.48
C VAL A 381 -29.02 55.89 -3.04
N PRO A 382 -29.00 56.25 -4.34
CA PRO A 382 -30.08 56.99 -4.97
C PRO A 382 -31.31 56.12 -5.21
N LEU A 383 -32.48 56.70 -4.94
CA LEU A 383 -33.78 56.13 -5.29
C LEU A 383 -34.18 56.70 -6.65
N LEU A 384 -34.29 55.85 -7.67
CA LEU A 384 -34.44 56.27 -9.06
C LEU A 384 -35.85 55.98 -9.60
N VAL A 385 -36.46 56.98 -10.23
CA VAL A 385 -37.73 56.89 -10.97
C VAL A 385 -37.50 57.43 -12.36
N LYS A 386 -37.68 56.62 -13.41
CA LYS A 386 -37.47 57.02 -14.82
C LYS A 386 -36.16 57.81 -15.04
N ALA A 387 -35.07 57.33 -14.46
CA ALA A 387 -33.73 57.95 -14.47
C ALA A 387 -33.59 59.29 -13.74
N GLN A 388 -34.59 59.70 -12.95
CA GLN A 388 -34.51 60.84 -12.04
C GLN A 388 -34.34 60.36 -10.60
N VAL A 389 -33.43 60.99 -9.85
CA VAL A 389 -33.25 60.70 -8.42
C VAL A 389 -34.39 61.37 -7.65
N VAL A 390 -35.24 60.58 -7.01
CA VAL A 390 -36.38 61.05 -6.21
C VAL A 390 -36.12 61.01 -4.71
N GLY A 391 -34.99 60.43 -4.29
CA GLY A 391 -34.63 60.26 -2.89
C GLY A 391 -33.28 59.59 -2.68
N LEU A 392 -32.92 59.40 -1.41
CA LEU A 392 -31.72 58.67 -0.99
C LEU A 392 -32.10 57.64 0.09
N LEU A 393 -31.55 56.44 -0.03
CA LEU A 393 -31.40 55.47 1.06
C LEU A 393 -29.98 55.61 1.61
N ASN A 394 -29.85 55.81 2.91
CA ASN A 394 -28.56 55.87 3.58
C ASN A 394 -28.48 54.77 4.62
N VAL A 395 -27.36 54.05 4.64
CA VAL A 395 -27.09 52.99 5.60
C VAL A 395 -25.76 53.28 6.28
N VAL A 396 -25.74 53.31 7.61
CA VAL A 396 -24.56 53.70 8.37
C VAL A 396 -23.69 52.51 8.71
N CYS A 397 -22.46 52.81 9.11
CA CYS A 397 -21.62 51.82 9.75
C CYS A 397 -20.69 52.39 10.82
N HIS A 398 -20.24 51.47 11.68
CA HIS A 398 -19.55 51.76 12.93
C HIS A 398 -18.08 51.31 12.95
N GLU A 399 -17.61 50.65 11.88
CA GLU A 399 -16.25 50.11 11.76
C GLU A 399 -15.61 50.56 10.45
N GLU A 400 -14.28 50.69 10.43
CA GLU A 400 -13.52 50.97 9.21
C GLU A 400 -13.68 49.77 8.25
N SER A 401 -14.30 49.99 7.08
CA SER A 401 -14.56 48.98 6.02
C SER A 401 -15.71 47.99 6.28
N CYS A 402 -16.86 48.55 6.64
CA CYS A 402 -18.10 47.84 6.96
C CYS A 402 -18.94 47.29 5.78
N PHE A 403 -18.71 47.76 4.55
CA PHE A 403 -19.49 47.34 3.38
C PHE A 403 -18.57 46.75 2.32
N GLU A 404 -18.87 45.53 1.89
CA GLU A 404 -18.21 44.89 0.76
C GLU A 404 -18.80 45.41 -0.57
N PRO A 405 -18.08 45.28 -1.70
CA PRO A 405 -18.62 45.62 -3.01
C PRO A 405 -19.98 44.96 -3.32
N ASP A 406 -20.18 43.75 -2.81
CA ASP A 406 -21.43 43.00 -2.95
C ASP A 406 -22.60 43.65 -2.19
N ASP A 407 -22.34 44.32 -1.06
CA ASP A 407 -23.35 45.08 -0.31
C ASP A 407 -23.77 46.34 -1.06
N LEU A 408 -22.83 47.02 -1.73
CA LEU A 408 -23.12 48.19 -2.56
C LEU A 408 -24.02 47.83 -3.75
N ASP A 409 -23.73 46.72 -4.43
CA ASP A 409 -24.55 46.21 -5.53
C ASP A 409 -25.97 45.87 -5.05
N LEU A 410 -26.07 45.20 -3.90
CA LEU A 410 -27.36 44.88 -3.29
C LEU A 410 -28.14 46.13 -2.92
N LEU A 411 -27.53 47.06 -2.20
CA LEU A 411 -28.17 48.31 -1.78
C LEU A 411 -28.61 49.13 -2.99
N ASN A 412 -27.82 49.17 -4.07
CA ASN A 412 -28.20 49.81 -5.33
C ASN A 412 -29.47 49.19 -5.95
N ALA A 413 -29.54 47.86 -6.01
CA ALA A 413 -30.70 47.15 -6.53
C ALA A 413 -31.96 47.41 -5.66
N VAL A 414 -31.78 47.47 -4.33
CA VAL A 414 -32.82 47.90 -3.39
C VAL A 414 -33.26 49.34 -3.66
N GLY A 415 -32.33 50.28 -3.86
CA GLY A 415 -32.65 51.67 -4.16
C GLY A 415 -33.46 51.84 -5.45
N GLN A 416 -33.17 51.05 -6.47
CA GLN A 416 -33.98 51.00 -7.70
C GLN A 416 -35.39 50.48 -7.44
N GLN A 417 -35.53 49.39 -6.67
CA GLN A 417 -36.85 48.83 -6.33
C GLN A 417 -37.68 49.82 -5.51
N LEU A 418 -37.09 50.46 -4.51
CA LEU A 418 -37.74 51.51 -3.72
C LEU A 418 -38.19 52.69 -4.59
N GLY A 419 -37.38 53.09 -5.57
CA GLY A 419 -37.75 54.09 -6.56
C GLY A 419 -39.04 53.75 -7.31
N VAL A 420 -39.12 52.55 -7.90
CA VAL A 420 -40.34 52.05 -8.59
C VAL A 420 -41.56 52.06 -7.67
N ALA A 421 -41.36 51.63 -6.44
CA ALA A 421 -42.37 51.62 -5.40
C ALA A 421 -42.92 53.02 -5.06
N ILE A 422 -42.03 54.02 -4.98
CA ILE A 422 -42.39 55.43 -4.76
C ILE A 422 -43.16 55.99 -5.97
N GLU A 423 -42.81 55.60 -7.19
CA GLU A 423 -43.56 56.01 -8.39
C GLU A 423 -45.00 55.47 -8.37
N ASN A 424 -45.16 54.19 -8.04
CA ASN A 424 -46.46 53.52 -8.02
C ASN A 424 -47.44 54.04 -6.96
N THR A 425 -46.94 54.66 -5.90
CA THR A 425 -47.75 55.23 -4.81
C THR A 425 -48.04 56.72 -4.97
N ARG A 426 -47.34 57.40 -5.90
CA ARG A 426 -47.60 58.80 -6.30
C ARG A 426 -48.63 58.90 -7.44
N LEU A 427 -48.85 57.81 -8.18
CA LEU A 427 -49.93 57.62 -9.15
C LEU A 427 -51.22 57.27 -8.43
#